data_AF-A0A3N0E7E2-F1
#
_entry.id   AF-A0A3N0E7E2-F1
#
_cell.length_a   1.000
_cell.length_b   1.000
_cell.length_c   1.000
_cell.angle_alpha   90.00
_cell.angle_beta   90.00
_cell.angle_gamma   90.00
#
_symmetry.space_group_name_H-M   'P 1'
#
loop_
_entity.id
_entity.type
_entity.pdbx_description
1 polymer ?
#
loop_
_entity_poly.entity_id
_entity_poly.type
_entity_poly.pdbx_seq_one_letter_code
_entity_poly.pdbx_strand_id
1 'polypeptide(L)'
;MVRRQCQQRAAQVLAALLASDTPTVRWHIPCALYPHLQVSEPEHHPSLEGQAASHQDVREFAAYFGSEVVLDFGNTPATVSLVDGIGVRVWCAPEYRDDTAPAVSDGGAYE
;
A
#
# COMPACT_ATOMS: atom_id res chain seq x y z
N MET A 1 -4.33 -22.51 14.56
CA MET A 1 -2.98 -22.12 15.02
C MET A 1 -2.32 -21.10 14.08
N VAL A 2 -2.41 -21.30 12.75
CA VAL A 2 -1.85 -20.43 11.68
C VAL A 2 -2.21 -18.94 11.80
N ARG A 3 -3.44 -18.60 12.22
CA ARG A 3 -3.93 -17.21 12.34
C ARG A 3 -3.13 -16.35 13.32
N ARG A 4 -2.82 -16.89 14.52
CA ARG A 4 -2.07 -16.15 15.55
C ARG A 4 -0.62 -15.91 15.12
N GLN A 5 -0.03 -16.89 14.45
CA GLN A 5 1.34 -16.78 13.92
C GLN A 5 1.43 -15.76 12.78
N CYS A 6 0.44 -15.71 11.89
CA CYS A 6 0.38 -14.70 10.83
C CYS A 6 0.23 -13.29 11.43
N GLN A 7 -0.68 -13.10 12.40
CA GLN A 7 -0.84 -11.83 13.10
C GLN A 7 0.43 -11.39 13.84
N GLN A 8 1.15 -12.33 14.48
CA GLN A 8 2.41 -12.04 15.14
C GLN A 8 3.48 -11.59 14.14
N ARG A 9 3.59 -12.25 12.99
CA ARG A 9 4.51 -11.86 11.92
C ARG A 9 4.14 -10.51 11.31
N ALA A 10 2.86 -10.27 11.02
CA ALA A 10 2.39 -8.97 10.56
C ALA A 10 2.69 -7.85 11.56
N ALA A 11 2.57 -8.12 12.87
CA ALA A 11 2.94 -7.18 13.91
C ALA A 11 4.47 -6.95 13.99
N GLN A 12 5.29 -7.96 13.74
CA GLN A 12 6.74 -7.83 13.65
C GLN A 12 7.15 -6.97 12.44
N VAL A 13 6.55 -7.22 11.27
CA VAL A 13 6.75 -6.41 10.07
C VAL A 13 6.32 -4.97 10.32
N LEU A 14 5.15 -4.76 10.95
CA LEU A 14 4.69 -3.43 11.33
C LEU A 14 5.69 -2.72 12.27
N ALA A 15 6.21 -3.41 13.28
CA ALA A 15 7.20 -2.83 14.20
C ALA A 15 8.48 -2.41 13.47
N ALA A 16 8.93 -3.19 12.49
CA ALA A 16 10.09 -2.85 11.66
C ALA A 16 9.81 -1.62 10.78
N LEU A 17 8.61 -1.53 10.18
CA LEU A 17 8.21 -0.39 9.36
C LEU A 17 8.08 0.89 10.19
N LEU A 18 7.52 0.82 11.40
CA LEU A 18 7.41 1.96 12.31
C LEU A 18 8.77 2.47 12.81
N ALA A 19 9.82 1.64 12.74
CA ALA A 19 11.19 2.02 13.07
C ALA A 19 11.96 2.60 11.87
N SER A 20 11.37 2.62 10.68
CA SER A 20 11.99 3.13 9.45
C SER A 20 11.58 4.57 9.16
N ASP A 21 12.37 5.27 8.35
CA ASP A 21 12.09 6.65 7.90
C ASP A 21 11.03 6.72 6.78
N THR A 22 10.16 5.71 6.65
CA THR A 22 9.09 5.70 5.66
C THR A 22 7.98 6.70 6.01
N PRO A 23 7.24 7.22 5.00
CA PRO A 23 6.14 8.15 5.24
C PRO A 23 5.08 7.56 6.19
N THR A 24 4.40 8.47 6.90
CA THR A 24 3.40 8.06 7.91
C THR A 24 2.12 7.60 7.24
N VAL A 25 1.77 6.33 7.42
CA VAL A 25 0.50 5.74 6.96
C VAL A 25 -0.29 5.18 8.14
N ARG A 26 -1.62 5.12 8.00
CA ARG A 26 -2.50 4.50 8.99
C ARG A 26 -2.51 2.99 8.77
N TRP A 27 -1.88 2.25 9.68
CA TRP A 27 -1.78 0.81 9.60
C TRP A 27 -2.99 0.08 10.19
N HIS A 28 -3.33 -1.05 9.57
CA HIS A 28 -4.35 -1.98 10.02
C HIS A 28 -3.91 -3.42 9.72
N ILE A 29 -4.03 -4.29 10.72
CA ILE A 29 -3.85 -5.74 10.54
C ILE A 29 -5.26 -6.35 10.51
N PRO A 30 -5.80 -6.71 9.33
CA PRO A 30 -7.14 -7.26 9.23
C PRO A 30 -7.30 -8.51 10.10
N CYS A 31 -8.30 -8.48 10.98
CA CYS A 31 -8.65 -9.62 11.81
C CYS A 31 -9.46 -10.69 11.06
N ALA A 32 -9.82 -10.50 9.79
CA ALA A 32 -10.80 -11.35 9.11
C ALA A 32 -10.33 -12.81 8.90
N LEU A 33 -11.24 -13.74 9.17
CA LEU A 33 -11.15 -15.15 8.81
C LEU A 33 -11.27 -15.24 7.28
N TYR A 34 -10.19 -15.57 6.58
CA TYR A 34 -10.28 -16.17 5.25
C TYR A 34 -10.23 -17.70 5.45
N PRO A 35 -11.38 -18.38 5.66
CA PRO A 35 -11.41 -19.83 5.88
C PRO A 35 -10.97 -20.65 4.65
N HIS A 36 -10.74 -20.00 3.51
CA HIS A 36 -10.26 -20.60 2.26
C HIS A 36 -8.89 -20.08 1.85
N LEU A 37 -7.99 -19.86 2.83
CA LEU A 37 -6.55 -19.71 2.61
C LEU A 37 -6.00 -21.04 2.03
N GLN A 38 -6.20 -21.25 0.74
CA GLN A 38 -5.31 -22.11 -0.02
C GLN A 38 -3.93 -21.46 0.07
N VAL A 39 -2.99 -22.19 0.66
CA VAL A 39 -1.59 -21.79 0.91
C VAL A 39 -0.82 -21.55 -0.39
N SER A 40 -1.49 -21.63 -1.55
CA SER A 40 -0.89 -21.59 -2.87
C SER A 40 -0.19 -20.26 -3.14
N GLU A 41 -0.73 -19.12 -2.70
CA GLU A 41 -0.28 -17.81 -3.18
C GLU A 41 -0.51 -16.72 -2.12
N PRO A 42 0.47 -16.46 -1.23
CA PRO A 42 0.47 -15.36 -0.25
C PRO A 42 0.23 -13.98 -0.88
N GLU A 43 0.51 -13.87 -2.17
CA GLU A 43 0.30 -12.70 -3.03
C GLU A 43 -1.17 -12.35 -3.30
N HIS A 44 -2.12 -13.29 -3.10
CA HIS A 44 -3.53 -13.01 -3.38
C HIS A 44 -4.20 -12.07 -2.38
N HIS A 45 -3.73 -11.99 -1.12
CA HIS A 45 -4.34 -11.11 -0.13
C HIS A 45 -3.32 -10.55 0.90
N PRO A 46 -3.22 -9.22 1.07
CA PRO A 46 -2.34 -8.62 2.07
C PRO A 46 -2.81 -8.91 3.49
N SER A 47 -1.85 -9.16 4.38
CA SER A 47 -2.07 -9.40 5.82
C SER A 47 -1.72 -8.18 6.68
N LEU A 48 -1.11 -7.15 6.09
CA LEU A 48 -0.88 -5.83 6.66
C LEU A 48 -1.28 -4.77 5.64
N GLU A 49 -2.12 -3.82 6.04
CA GLU A 49 -2.59 -2.74 5.18
C GLU A 49 -2.23 -1.37 5.76
N GLY A 50 -1.67 -0.49 4.94
CA GLY A 50 -1.39 0.90 5.26
C GLY A 50 -2.21 1.84 4.38
N GLN A 51 -2.98 2.73 4.98
CA GLN A 51 -3.68 3.79 4.27
C GLN A 51 -2.82 5.06 4.26
N ALA A 52 -2.37 5.45 3.08
CA ALA A 52 -1.65 6.68 2.81
C ALA A 52 -2.58 7.89 2.68
N ALA A 53 -2.07 9.06 3.06
CA ALA A 53 -2.78 10.34 2.94
C ALA A 53 -2.51 11.06 1.61
N SER A 54 -1.59 10.55 0.79
CA SER A 54 -1.32 11.06 -0.56
C SER A 54 -0.88 9.95 -1.52
N HIS A 55 -1.00 10.20 -2.82
CA HIS A 55 -0.45 9.32 -3.85
C HIS A 55 1.08 9.27 -3.80
N GLN A 56 1.72 10.37 -3.37
CA GLN A 56 3.17 10.46 -3.24
C GLN A 56 3.70 9.49 -2.18
N ASP A 57 3.02 9.37 -1.04
CA ASP A 57 3.39 8.39 -0.01
C ASP A 57 3.35 6.95 -0.56
N VAL A 58 2.34 6.62 -1.41
CA VAL A 58 2.26 5.30 -2.06
C VAL A 58 3.45 5.05 -2.97
N ARG A 59 3.88 6.06 -3.74
CA ARG A 59 5.07 5.95 -4.61
C ARG A 59 6.35 5.78 -3.80
N GLU A 60 6.47 6.47 -2.68
CA GLU A 60 7.61 6.34 -1.77
C GLU A 60 7.67 4.95 -1.12
N PHE A 61 6.53 4.40 -0.70
CA PHE A 61 6.45 3.01 -0.23
C PHE A 61 6.79 2.01 -1.34
N ALA A 62 6.32 2.23 -2.56
CA ALA A 62 6.65 1.37 -3.69
C ALA A 62 8.17 1.38 -3.96
N ALA A 63 8.80 2.55 -3.95
CA ALA A 63 10.24 2.68 -4.07
C ALA A 63 11.00 2.01 -2.92
N TYR A 64 10.52 2.16 -1.68
CA TYR A 64 11.10 1.54 -0.49
C TYR A 64 11.10 0.00 -0.58
N PHE A 65 10.00 -0.58 -1.05
CA PHE A 65 9.89 -2.03 -1.21
C PHE A 65 10.45 -2.57 -2.54
N GLY A 66 10.82 -1.70 -3.48
CA GLY A 66 11.22 -2.09 -4.83
C GLY A 66 10.07 -2.71 -5.63
N SER A 67 8.85 -2.24 -5.40
CA SER A 67 7.61 -2.71 -6.03
C SER A 67 6.99 -1.64 -6.92
N GLU A 68 6.02 -2.04 -7.74
CA GLU A 68 5.33 -1.13 -8.65
C GLU A 68 4.07 -0.53 -8.00
N VAL A 69 3.67 0.65 -8.48
CA VAL A 69 2.37 1.24 -8.14
C VAL A 69 1.33 0.75 -9.17
N VAL A 70 0.26 0.15 -8.67
CA VAL A 70 -0.90 -0.27 -9.45
C VAL A 70 -2.10 0.62 -9.13
N LEU A 71 -3.00 0.78 -10.10
CA LEU A 71 -4.26 1.49 -9.89
C LEU A 71 -5.39 0.48 -9.68
N ASP A 72 -5.77 0.28 -8.42
CA ASP A 72 -6.97 -0.49 -8.08
C ASP A 72 -8.22 0.28 -8.50
N PHE A 73 -9.16 -0.42 -9.12
CA PHE A 73 -10.43 0.13 -9.63
C PHE A 73 -10.26 1.41 -10.49
N GLY A 74 -9.10 1.56 -11.13
CA GLY A 74 -8.78 2.67 -12.04
C GLY A 74 -8.50 4.02 -11.37
N ASN A 75 -8.54 4.13 -10.04
CA ASN A 75 -8.40 5.42 -9.35
C ASN A 75 -7.73 5.36 -7.97
N THR A 76 -7.46 4.18 -7.43
CA THR A 76 -6.90 3.99 -6.09
C THR A 76 -5.46 3.50 -6.25
N PRO A 77 -4.44 4.37 -6.15
CA PRO A 77 -3.07 3.92 -6.24
C PRO A 77 -2.74 3.05 -5.03
N ALA A 78 -2.13 1.91 -5.31
CA ALA A 78 -1.70 0.94 -4.33
C ALA A 78 -0.35 0.34 -4.72
N THR A 79 0.38 -0.14 -3.73
CA THR A 79 1.54 -1.01 -3.91
C THR A 79 1.38 -2.22 -3.00
N VAL A 80 1.82 -3.38 -3.48
CA VAL A 80 1.82 -4.63 -2.74
C VAL A 80 3.22 -5.21 -2.76
N SER A 81 3.70 -5.69 -1.62
CA SER A 81 5.02 -6.32 -1.49
C SER A 81 4.99 -7.44 -0.48
N LEU A 82 5.87 -8.42 -0.64
CA LEU A 82 6.03 -9.53 0.30
C LEU A 82 7.22 -9.26 1.22
N VAL A 83 6.97 -9.11 2.51
CA VAL A 83 7.99 -8.87 3.54
C VAL A 83 7.91 -10.00 4.56
N ASP A 84 8.97 -10.80 4.70
CA ASP A 84 9.02 -11.96 5.61
C ASP A 84 7.83 -12.93 5.46
N GLY A 85 7.34 -13.09 4.22
CA GLY A 85 6.19 -13.94 3.91
C GLY A 85 4.83 -13.31 4.28
N ILE A 86 4.79 -12.01 4.57
CA ILE A 86 3.58 -11.22 4.85
C ILE A 86 3.34 -10.26 3.68
N GLY A 87 2.16 -10.34 3.07
CA GLY A 87 1.73 -9.36 2.08
C GLY A 87 1.46 -8.02 2.77
N VAL A 88 2.20 -6.99 2.37
CA VAL A 88 2.05 -5.61 2.82
C VAL A 88 1.45 -4.82 1.67
N ARG A 89 0.27 -4.23 1.88
CA ARG A 89 -0.38 -3.34 0.92
C ARG A 89 -0.40 -1.92 1.46
N VAL A 90 0.11 -0.97 0.69
CA VAL A 90 -0.06 0.47 0.97
C VAL A 90 -0.92 1.06 -0.13
N TRP A 91 -1.96 1.79 0.24
CA TRP A 91 -2.92 2.34 -0.72
C TRP A 91 -3.37 3.74 -0.30
N CYS A 92 -3.75 4.57 -1.27
CA CYS A 92 -4.31 5.89 -1.02
C CYS A 92 -5.76 5.92 -1.47
N ALA A 93 -6.65 6.36 -0.58
CA ALA A 93 -8.08 6.41 -0.88
C ALA A 93 -8.38 7.49 -1.93
N PRO A 94 -9.39 7.30 -2.79
CA PRO A 94 -9.69 8.21 -3.90
C PRO A 94 -10.04 9.65 -3.45
N GLU A 95 -10.43 9.85 -2.19
CA GLU A 95 -10.64 11.16 -1.58
C GLU A 95 -9.34 11.98 -1.37
N TYR A 96 -8.17 11.34 -1.39
CA TYR A 96 -6.86 11.98 -1.22
C TYR A 96 -6.13 12.24 -2.55
N ARG A 97 -6.89 12.39 -3.64
CA ARG A 97 -6.37 12.57 -4.99
C ARG A 97 -5.31 13.68 -5.04
N ASP A 98 -4.18 13.37 -5.68
CA ASP A 98 -3.35 14.41 -6.29
C ASP A 98 -4.25 15.21 -7.22
N ASP A 99 -4.49 16.49 -6.93
CA ASP A 99 -4.99 17.47 -7.91
C ASP A 99 -3.91 17.64 -8.99
N THR A 100 -3.71 16.61 -9.79
CA THR A 100 -3.07 16.72 -11.09
C THR A 100 -4.14 17.22 -12.04
N ALA A 101 -4.59 18.46 -11.82
CA ALA A 101 -5.01 19.26 -12.95
C ALA A 101 -3.83 19.22 -13.92
N PRO A 102 -4.01 18.76 -15.18
CA PRO A 102 -2.96 18.97 -16.16
C PRO A 102 -2.70 20.47 -16.14
N ALA A 103 -1.44 20.86 -15.92
CA ALA A 103 -1.04 22.23 -16.16
C ALA A 103 -1.41 22.50 -17.61
N VAL A 104 -2.56 23.15 -17.81
CA VAL A 104 -2.87 23.86 -19.04
C VAL A 104 -1.75 24.87 -19.13
N SER A 105 -0.72 24.49 -19.89
CA SER A 105 0.20 25.45 -20.45
C SER A 105 -0.68 26.30 -21.35
N ASP A 106 -1.17 27.40 -20.80
CA ASP A 106 -1.75 28.49 -21.56
C ASP A 106 -0.64 28.95 -22.49
N GLY A 107 -0.66 28.39 -23.69
CA GLY A 107 0.27 28.67 -24.76
C GLY A 107 0.09 30.13 -25.11
N GLY A 108 0.98 30.95 -24.58
CA GLY A 108 1.03 32.38 -24.81
C GLY A 108 0.94 32.73 -26.29
N ALA A 109 0.26 33.85 -26.52
CA ALA A 109 0.11 34.54 -27.78
C ALA A 109 1.42 34.70 -28.57
N TYR A 110 1.34 34.46 -29.87
CA TYR A 110 1.76 35.42 -30.90
C TYR A 110 1.04 35.08 -32.20
N GLU A 111 0.26 36.04 -32.72
CA GLU A 111 0.24 36.50 -34.12
C GLU A 111 -0.55 37.82 -34.19
#